data_AF-A0A6G9NAY5-F1
#
_entry.id   AF-A0A6G9NAY5-F1
#
_cell.length_a   1.000
_cell.length_b   1.000
_cell.length_c   1.000
_cell.angle_alpha   90.00
_cell.angle_beta   90.00
_cell.angle_gamma   90.00
#
_symmetry.space_group_name_H-M   'P 1'
#
loop_
_entity.id
_entity.type
_entity.pdbx_description
1 polymer ?
#
loop_
_entity_poly.entity_id
_entity_poly.type
_entity_poly.pdbx_seq_one_letter_code
_entity_poly.pdbx_strand_id
1 'polypeptide(L)'
;MSARDKRRLALARRQLALARVARREALGGLAGALAEEARSRALAQRSRALAADYAGRRGDGPGEELSGRLRFAGSLARMAGDAEASAAEAGREAGTQARALAAADRRLERLETREAEARRAIEAAREARAAETAGGLARKLQRPS
;
A
#
# COMPACT_ATOMS: atom_id res chain seq x y z
N MET A 1 -1.77 -36.86 10.35
CA MET A 1 -1.23 -35.48 10.30
C MET A 1 -0.57 -35.15 11.63
N SER A 2 0.72 -34.78 11.67
CA SER A 2 1.40 -34.53 12.95
C SER A 2 0.97 -33.19 13.56
N ALA A 3 1.06 -33.05 14.88
CA ALA A 3 0.78 -31.78 15.57
C ALA A 3 1.75 -30.66 15.11
N ARG A 4 2.97 -31.01 14.70
CA ARG A 4 3.97 -30.09 14.17
C ARG A 4 3.54 -29.48 12.84
N ASP A 5 3.01 -30.30 11.93
CA ASP A 5 2.55 -29.84 10.61
C ASP A 5 1.33 -28.91 10.72
N LYS A 6 0.39 -29.25 11.61
CA LYS A 6 -0.76 -28.39 11.96
C LYS A 6 -0.30 -27.00 12.42
N ARG A 7 0.67 -26.96 13.35
CA ARG A 7 1.22 -25.72 13.89
C ARG A 7 1.94 -24.90 12.82
N ARG A 8 2.74 -25.54 11.96
CA ARG A 8 3.46 -24.88 10.86
C ARG A 8 2.49 -24.25 9.86
N LEU A 9 1.44 -24.97 9.45
CA LEU A 9 0.41 -24.44 8.55
C LEU A 9 -0.37 -23.28 9.20
N ALA A 10 -0.74 -23.40 10.47
CA ALA A 10 -1.43 -22.32 11.20
C ALA A 10 -0.59 -21.05 11.28
N LEU A 11 0.72 -21.18 11.54
CA LEU A 11 1.65 -20.05 11.54
C LEU A 11 1.77 -19.41 10.15
N ALA A 12 1.92 -20.21 9.09
CA ALA A 12 1.99 -19.71 7.72
C ALA A 12 0.72 -18.93 7.34
N ARG A 13 -0.46 -19.46 7.68
CA ARG A 13 -1.75 -18.78 7.45
C ARG A 13 -1.86 -17.46 8.21
N ARG A 14 -1.44 -17.42 9.48
CA ARG A 14 -1.42 -16.18 10.27
C ARG A 14 -0.49 -15.14 9.66
N GLN A 15 0.71 -15.55 9.25
CA GLN A 15 1.66 -14.65 8.60
C GLN A 15 1.12 -14.11 7.28
N LEU A 16 0.45 -14.96 6.49
CA LEU A 16 -0.21 -14.57 5.25
C LEU A 16 -1.33 -13.55 5.49
N ALA A 17 -2.16 -13.77 6.52
CA ALA A 17 -3.22 -12.82 6.89
C ALA A 17 -2.65 -11.45 7.27
N LEU A 18 -1.59 -11.41 8.09
CA LEU A 18 -0.92 -10.17 8.46
C LEU A 18 -0.29 -9.47 7.25
N ALA A 19 0.28 -10.22 6.30
CA ALA A 19 0.84 -9.64 5.08
C ALA A 19 -0.23 -9.00 4.18
N ARG A 20 -1.43 -9.59 4.10
CA ARG A 20 -2.56 -9.00 3.36
C ARG A 20 -3.03 -7.69 3.98
N VAL A 21 -3.10 -7.61 5.31
CA VAL A 21 -3.41 -6.37 6.03
C VAL A 21 -2.34 -5.31 5.74
N ALA A 22 -1.07 -5.65 5.90
CA ALA A 22 0.03 -4.72 5.63
C ALA A 22 0.05 -4.21 4.18
N ARG A 23 -0.26 -5.07 3.20
CA ARG A 23 -0.42 -4.66 1.80
C ARG A 23 -1.55 -3.65 1.63
N ARG A 24 -2.70 -3.89 2.28
CA ARG A 24 -3.85 -2.99 2.21
C ARG A 24 -3.54 -1.63 2.82
N GLU A 25 -2.85 -1.61 3.96
CA GLU A 25 -2.41 -0.38 4.62
C GLU A 25 -1.42 0.40 3.75
N ALA A 26 -0.43 -0.27 3.15
CA ALA A 26 0.51 0.37 2.24
C ALA A 26 -0.17 0.95 0.99
N LEU A 27 -1.17 0.25 0.44
CA LEU A 27 -1.97 0.76 -0.67
C LEU A 27 -2.78 2.00 -0.26
N GLY A 28 -3.38 1.97 0.92
CA GLY A 28 -4.09 3.12 1.49
C GLY A 28 -3.17 4.33 1.71
N GLY A 29 -1.96 4.09 2.24
CA GLY A 29 -0.93 5.12 2.41
C GLY A 29 -0.52 5.77 1.08
N LEU A 30 -0.25 4.95 0.06
CA LEU A 30 0.08 5.44 -1.28
C LEU A 30 -1.06 6.26 -1.90
N ALA A 31 -2.30 5.76 -1.82
CA ALA A 31 -3.46 6.47 -2.32
C ALA A 31 -3.66 7.83 -1.60
N GLY A 32 -3.45 7.86 -0.29
CA GLY A 32 -3.53 9.08 0.51
C GLY A 32 -2.48 10.11 0.10
N ALA A 33 -1.22 9.69 -0.07
CA ALA A 33 -0.13 10.57 -0.49
C ALA A 33 -0.35 11.15 -1.89
N LEU A 34 -0.78 10.32 -2.85
CA LEU A 34 -1.11 10.77 -4.20
C LEU A 34 -2.30 11.74 -4.22
N ALA A 35 -3.32 11.49 -3.40
CA ALA A 35 -4.47 12.39 -3.29
C ALA A 35 -4.05 13.75 -2.71
N GLU A 36 -3.18 13.76 -1.71
CA GLU A 36 -2.67 15.00 -1.13
C GLU A 36 -1.79 15.78 -2.12
N GLU A 37 -0.90 15.09 -2.82
CA GLU A 37 -0.09 15.70 -3.87
C GLU A 37 -0.97 16.36 -4.94
N ALA A 38 -2.01 15.68 -5.40
CA ALA A 38 -2.95 16.21 -6.38
C ALA A 38 -3.73 17.43 -5.84
N ARG A 39 -4.20 17.37 -4.59
CA ARG A 39 -4.90 18.50 -3.94
C ARG A 39 -4.00 19.73 -3.81
N SER A 40 -2.77 19.54 -3.34
CA SER A 40 -1.81 20.63 -3.14
C SER A 40 -1.37 21.26 -4.46
N ARG A 41 -1.15 20.45 -5.52
CA ARG A 41 -0.90 20.98 -6.88
C ARG A 41 -2.06 21.81 -7.41
N ALA A 42 -3.30 21.32 -7.22
CA ALA A 42 -4.49 22.05 -7.65
C ALA A 42 -4.69 23.36 -6.88
N LEU A 43 -4.38 23.37 -5.57
CA LEU A 43 -4.39 24.59 -4.77
C LEU A 43 -3.34 25.59 -5.26
N ALA A 44 -2.09 25.16 -5.46
CA ALA A 44 -1.03 26.01 -5.99
C ALA A 44 -1.40 26.64 -7.34
N GLN A 45 -1.98 25.85 -8.25
CA GLN A 45 -2.44 26.35 -9.56
C GLN A 45 -3.54 27.40 -9.40
N ARG A 46 -4.56 27.14 -8.58
CA ARG A 46 -5.65 28.10 -8.33
C ARG A 46 -5.16 29.39 -7.68
N SER A 47 -4.30 29.28 -6.68
CA SER A 47 -3.74 30.46 -5.99
C SER A 47 -2.89 31.33 -6.92
N ARG A 48 -2.10 30.72 -7.82
CA ARG A 48 -1.37 31.46 -8.87
C ARG A 48 -2.30 32.13 -9.88
N ALA A 49 -3.33 31.42 -10.34
CA ALA A 49 -4.30 31.98 -11.28
C ALA A 49 -5.03 33.19 -10.67
N LEU A 50 -5.44 33.10 -9.40
CA LEU A 50 -6.05 34.21 -8.67
C LEU A 50 -5.05 35.35 -8.45
N ALA A 51 -3.81 35.07 -8.06
CA ALA A 51 -2.80 36.12 -7.88
C ALA A 51 -2.56 36.91 -9.17
N ALA A 52 -2.49 36.21 -10.32
CA ALA A 52 -2.34 36.82 -11.64
C ALA A 52 -3.56 37.65 -12.04
N ASP A 53 -4.78 37.17 -11.79
CA ASP A 53 -6.02 37.92 -12.05
C ASP A 53 -6.05 39.23 -11.23
N TYR A 54 -5.74 39.17 -9.94
CA TYR A 54 -5.73 40.35 -9.07
C TYR A 54 -4.60 41.34 -9.42
N ALA A 55 -3.46 40.84 -9.92
CA ALA A 55 -2.36 41.69 -10.38
C ALA A 55 -2.61 42.32 -11.76
N GLY A 56 -3.40 41.68 -12.62
CA GLY A 56 -3.68 42.14 -13.99
C GLY A 56 -4.83 43.14 -14.14
N ARG A 57 -5.63 43.37 -13.09
CA ARG A 57 -6.74 44.33 -13.11
C ARG A 57 -6.20 45.77 -13.13
N ARG A 58 -6.68 46.60 -14.06
CA ARG A 58 -6.32 48.04 -14.14
C ARG A 58 -6.60 48.75 -12.81
N GLY A 59 -5.65 49.61 -12.43
CA GLY A 59 -5.64 50.38 -11.18
C GLY A 59 -6.50 51.64 -11.24
N ASP A 60 -7.74 51.52 -11.71
CA ASP A 60 -8.69 52.63 -11.66
C ASP A 60 -9.33 52.64 -10.27
N GLY A 61 -8.67 53.30 -9.31
CA GLY A 61 -9.13 53.38 -7.92
C GLY A 61 -8.15 54.12 -6.99
N PRO A 62 -8.58 54.51 -5.78
CA PRO A 62 -7.73 55.19 -4.79
C PRO A 62 -6.54 54.31 -4.37
N GLY A 63 -5.42 54.95 -4.01
CA GLY A 63 -4.15 54.25 -3.70
C GLY A 63 -4.24 53.22 -2.57
N GLU A 64 -5.15 53.39 -1.61
CA GLU A 64 -5.41 52.41 -0.55
C GLU A 64 -5.99 51.09 -1.10
N GLU A 65 -6.88 51.18 -2.08
CA GLU A 65 -7.49 50.01 -2.72
C GLU A 65 -6.45 49.23 -3.53
N LEU A 66 -5.57 49.94 -4.25
CA LEU A 66 -4.44 49.34 -4.95
C LEU A 66 -3.49 48.62 -3.97
N SER A 67 -3.16 49.24 -2.83
CA SER A 67 -2.34 48.64 -1.79
C SER A 67 -2.97 47.38 -1.20
N GLY A 68 -4.30 47.38 -0.98
CA GLY A 68 -5.05 46.21 -0.51
C GLY A 68 -5.00 45.05 -1.50
N ARG A 69 -5.21 45.33 -2.80
CA ARG A 69 -5.15 44.33 -3.87
C ARG A 69 -3.76 43.71 -3.99
N LEU A 70 -2.70 44.51 -3.94
CA LEU A 70 -1.31 44.02 -3.99
C LEU A 70 -0.97 43.12 -2.79
N ARG A 71 -1.41 43.50 -1.58
CA ARG A 71 -1.25 42.67 -0.38
C ARG A 71 -1.98 41.33 -0.51
N PHE A 72 -3.19 41.35 -1.05
CA PHE A 72 -3.96 40.13 -1.30
C PHE A 72 -3.28 39.22 -2.34
N ALA A 73 -2.86 39.77 -3.47
CA ALA A 73 -2.11 39.03 -4.49
C ALA A 73 -0.81 38.42 -3.92
N GLY A 74 -0.08 39.18 -3.08
CA GLY A 74 1.10 38.68 -2.36
C GLY A 74 0.77 37.55 -1.38
N SER A 75 -0.40 37.58 -0.73
CA SER A 75 -0.86 36.48 0.13
C SER A 75 -1.18 35.20 -0.68
N LEU A 76 -1.78 35.35 -1.86
CA LEU A 76 -2.06 34.24 -2.77
C LEU A 76 -0.78 33.63 -3.34
N ALA A 77 0.21 34.46 -3.66
CA ALA A 77 1.52 33.98 -4.11
C ALA A 77 2.24 33.16 -3.04
N ARG A 78 2.19 33.59 -1.76
CA ARG A 78 2.72 32.80 -0.64
C ARG A 78 1.98 31.48 -0.47
N MET A 79 0.65 31.50 -0.49
CA MET A 79 -0.17 30.28 -0.40
C MET A 79 0.13 29.30 -1.54
N ALA A 80 0.40 29.81 -2.75
CA ALA A 80 0.83 28.96 -3.86
C ALA A 80 2.17 28.29 -3.58
N GLY A 81 3.16 29.04 -3.07
CA GLY A 81 4.46 28.49 -2.69
C GLY A 81 4.36 27.42 -1.60
N ASP A 82 3.57 27.66 -0.56
CA ASP A 82 3.34 26.69 0.51
C ASP A 82 2.67 25.41 -0.02
N ALA A 83 1.70 25.56 -0.91
CA ALA A 83 1.03 24.43 -1.56
C ALA A 83 1.97 23.64 -2.50
N GLU A 84 2.90 24.30 -3.19
CA GLU A 84 3.93 23.63 -3.99
C GLU A 84 4.90 22.84 -3.12
N ALA A 85 5.34 23.41 -1.99
CA ALA A 85 6.17 22.70 -1.03
C ALA A 85 5.47 21.47 -0.46
N SER A 86 4.19 21.60 -0.09
CA SER A 86 3.33 20.49 0.35
C SER A 86 3.18 19.42 -0.75
N ALA A 87 2.95 19.82 -2.00
CA ALA A 87 2.88 18.88 -3.12
C ALA A 87 4.19 18.09 -3.31
N ALA A 88 5.34 18.77 -3.22
CA ALA A 88 6.63 18.14 -3.34
C ALA A 88 6.90 17.16 -2.19
N GLU A 89 6.46 17.48 -0.97
CA GLU A 89 6.53 16.59 0.18
C GLU A 89 5.64 15.37 0.02
N ALA A 90 4.37 15.57 -0.36
CA ALA A 90 3.44 14.49 -0.64
C ALA A 90 3.94 13.56 -1.77
N GLY A 91 4.61 14.11 -2.79
CA GLY A 91 5.26 13.32 -3.84
C GLY A 91 6.42 12.46 -3.32
N ARG A 92 7.25 13.00 -2.40
CA ARG A 92 8.30 12.20 -1.73
C ARG A 92 7.69 11.09 -0.88
N GLU A 93 6.63 11.41 -0.15
CA GLU A 93 5.89 10.44 0.66
C GLU A 93 5.28 9.34 -0.21
N ALA A 94 4.66 9.69 -1.35
CA ALA A 94 4.15 8.75 -2.32
C ALA A 94 5.25 7.79 -2.83
N GLY A 95 6.46 8.31 -3.10
CA GLY A 95 7.61 7.47 -3.45
C GLY A 95 8.03 6.50 -2.34
N THR A 96 7.95 6.92 -1.07
CA THR A 96 8.20 6.04 0.09
C THR A 96 7.11 4.97 0.23
N GLN A 97 5.84 5.36 0.10
CA GLN A 97 4.70 4.44 0.18
C GLN A 97 4.69 3.43 -0.98
N ALA A 98 5.08 3.84 -2.19
CA ALA A 98 5.22 2.94 -3.33
C ALA A 98 6.28 1.85 -3.08
N ARG A 99 7.42 2.22 -2.47
CA ARG A 99 8.45 1.26 -2.07
C ARG A 99 7.96 0.31 -0.97
N ALA A 100 7.22 0.83 0.02
CA ALA A 100 6.61 0.03 1.07
C ALA A 100 5.60 -0.98 0.50
N LEU A 101 4.74 -0.56 -0.44
CA LEU A 101 3.80 -1.42 -1.13
C LEU A 101 4.52 -2.53 -1.91
N ALA A 102 5.54 -2.19 -2.69
CA ALA A 102 6.33 -3.19 -3.43
C ALA A 102 7.00 -4.22 -2.48
N ALA A 103 7.48 -3.77 -1.31
CA ALA A 103 8.03 -4.67 -0.31
C ALA A 103 6.96 -5.59 0.32
N ALA A 104 5.75 -5.04 0.55
CA ALA A 104 4.61 -5.80 1.05
C ALA A 104 4.12 -6.85 0.04
N ASP A 105 4.04 -6.49 -1.24
CA ASP A 105 3.67 -7.42 -2.33
C ASP A 105 4.65 -8.58 -2.43
N ARG A 106 5.97 -8.30 -2.49
CA ARG A 106 6.99 -9.37 -2.50
C ARG A 106 6.92 -10.25 -1.25
N ARG A 107 6.60 -9.67 -0.09
CA ARG A 107 6.43 -10.45 1.15
C ARG A 107 5.19 -11.33 1.07
N LEU A 108 4.09 -10.83 0.51
CA LEU A 108 2.86 -11.57 0.32
C LEU A 108 3.11 -12.78 -0.58
N GLU A 109 3.72 -12.58 -1.75
CA GLU A 109 4.08 -13.64 -2.70
C GLU A 109 4.90 -14.76 -2.02
N ARG A 110 5.96 -14.38 -1.28
CA ARG A 110 6.78 -15.36 -0.54
C ARG A 110 5.98 -16.16 0.48
N LEU A 111 5.01 -15.53 1.15
CA LEU A 111 4.19 -16.19 2.16
C LEU A 111 3.12 -17.07 1.53
N GLU A 112 2.57 -16.70 0.38
CA GLU A 112 1.66 -17.54 -0.41
C GLU A 112 2.35 -18.83 -0.87
N THR A 113 3.58 -18.71 -1.40
CA THR A 113 4.40 -19.87 -1.75
C THR A 113 4.64 -20.79 -0.55
N ARG A 114 5.05 -20.23 0.60
CA ARG A 114 5.29 -21.01 1.84
C ARG A 114 4.03 -21.70 2.36
N GLU A 115 2.88 -21.05 2.25
CA GLU A 115 1.60 -21.62 2.68
C GLU A 115 1.19 -22.78 1.75
N ALA A 116 1.36 -22.61 0.44
CA ALA A 116 1.13 -23.66 -0.55
C ALA A 116 2.07 -24.86 -0.38
N GLU A 117 3.36 -24.62 -0.10
CA GLU A 117 4.33 -25.68 0.24
C GLU A 117 3.93 -26.44 1.51
N ALA A 118 3.53 -25.73 2.57
CA ALA A 118 3.09 -26.35 3.81
C ALA A 118 1.83 -27.22 3.61
N ARG A 119 0.89 -26.77 2.76
CA ARG A 119 -0.27 -27.58 2.37
C ARG A 119 0.15 -28.84 1.59
N ARG A 120 0.98 -28.70 0.57
CA ARG A 120 1.47 -29.82 -0.24
C ARG A 120 2.20 -30.86 0.60
N ALA A 121 3.04 -30.43 1.55
CA ALA A 121 3.72 -31.33 2.47
C ALA A 121 2.76 -32.14 3.36
N ILE A 122 1.65 -31.53 3.77
CA ILE A 122 0.61 -32.20 4.56
C ILE A 122 -0.12 -33.25 3.73
N GLU A 123 -0.50 -32.94 2.49
CA GLU A 123 -1.18 -33.90 1.61
C GLU A 123 -0.25 -35.06 1.24
N ALA A 124 1.01 -34.79 0.87
CA ALA A 124 1.99 -35.85 0.60
C ALA A 124 2.20 -36.77 1.82
N ALA A 125 2.23 -36.21 3.04
CA ALA A 125 2.35 -37.00 4.26
C ALA A 125 1.08 -37.82 4.58
N ARG A 126 -0.10 -37.41 4.10
CA ARG A 126 -1.33 -38.20 4.20
C ARG A 126 -1.33 -39.35 3.19
N GLU A 127 -0.96 -39.06 1.95
CA GLU A 127 -0.84 -40.06 0.88
C GLU A 127 0.16 -41.16 1.25
N ALA A 128 1.34 -40.78 1.75
CA ALA A 128 2.36 -41.74 2.20
C ALA A 128 1.82 -42.68 3.31
N ARG A 129 1.08 -42.16 4.29
CA ARG A 129 0.47 -42.97 5.35
C ARG A 129 -0.65 -43.88 4.83
N ALA A 130 -1.43 -43.41 3.86
CA ALA A 130 -2.46 -44.21 3.21
C ALA A 130 -1.84 -45.38 2.41
N ALA A 131 -0.74 -45.12 1.70
CA ALA A 131 0.00 -46.15 0.98
C ALA A 131 0.63 -47.19 1.94
N GLU A 132 1.21 -46.74 3.06
CA GLU A 132 1.79 -47.63 4.08
C GLU A 132 0.74 -48.56 4.71
N THR A 133 -0.43 -48.02 5.06
CA THR A 133 -1.54 -48.81 5.60
C THR A 133 -2.08 -49.81 4.58
N ALA A 134 -2.24 -49.42 3.32
CA ALA A 134 -2.64 -50.34 2.24
C ALA A 134 -1.62 -51.47 2.03
N GLY A 135 -0.32 -51.18 2.00
CA GLY A 135 0.74 -52.18 1.87
C GLY A 135 0.85 -53.12 3.08
N GLY A 136 0.51 -52.64 4.29
CA GLY A 136 0.40 -53.48 5.49
C GLY A 136 -0.75 -54.48 5.40
N LEU A 137 -1.92 -54.06 4.90
CA LEU A 137 -3.08 -54.93 4.68
C LEU A 137 -2.82 -55.97 3.58
N ALA A 138 -2.23 -55.55 2.45
CA ALA A 138 -1.88 -56.46 1.36
C ALA A 138 -0.93 -57.59 1.81
N ARG A 139 0.08 -57.26 2.63
CA ARG A 139 1.00 -58.26 3.20
C ARG A 139 0.33 -59.23 4.17
N LYS A 140 -0.69 -58.81 4.91
CA LYS A 140 -1.47 -59.70 5.79
C LYS A 140 -2.37 -60.64 4.98
N LEU A 141 -2.91 -60.20 3.85
CA LEU A 141 -3.74 -61.05 2.98
C LEU A 141 -2.94 -62.11 2.22
N GLN A 142 -1.66 -61.84 1.92
CA GLN A 142 -0.77 -62.79 1.23
C GLN A 142 -0.09 -63.82 2.15
N ARG A 143 -0.19 -63.64 3.48
CA ARG A 143 0.23 -64.64 4.47
C ARG A 143 -1.02 -65.17 5.17
N PRO A 144 -1.74 -66.13 4.57
CA PRO A 144 -2.77 -66.83 5.32
C PRO A 144 -2.09 -67.52 6.50
N SER A 145 -2.72 -67.38 7.67
CA SER A 145 -2.30 -68.09 8.88
C SER A 145 -2.68 -69.56 8.76
#